data_AF-A0A1A8GX40-F1
#
_entry.id   AF-A0A1A8GX40-F1
#
_cell.length_a   1.000
_cell.length_b   1.000
_cell.length_c   1.000
_cell.angle_alpha   90.00
_cell.angle_beta   90.00
_cell.angle_gamma   90.00
#
_symmetry.space_group_name_H-M   'P 1'
#
loop_
_entity.id
_entity.type
_entity.pdbx_description
1 polymer ?
#
loop_
_entity_poly.entity_id
_entity_poly.type
_entity_poly.pdbx_seq_one_letter_code
_entity_poly.pdbx_strand_id
1 'polypeptide(L)'
;KFLKEATLMDPRFKGKLDEGEAADIWDRLEKAAVANATASVEQPPIEDPQADRVVDDAEMKPEKYPRTVQKSALEKLFEDEDRQLKEDAASHTAGRVPSITEQVQKELDIYKRLP
;
A
#
# COMPACT_ATOMS: atom_id res chain seq x y z
N LYS A 1 19.48 -12.59 19.05
CA LYS A 1 19.41 -11.46 18.09
C LYS A 1 17.98 -10.92 18.00
N PHE A 2 17.01 -11.75 17.60
CA PHE A 2 15.58 -11.37 17.55
C PHE A 2 15.03 -10.73 18.83
N LEU A 3 15.31 -11.30 20.01
CA LEU A 3 14.81 -10.74 21.28
C LEU A 3 15.23 -9.27 21.49
N LYS A 4 16.48 -8.93 21.18
CA LYS A 4 16.99 -7.55 21.33
C LYS A 4 16.32 -6.59 20.34
N GLU A 5 16.04 -7.07 19.13
CA GLU A 5 15.31 -6.32 18.10
C GLU A 5 13.86 -6.09 18.49
N ALA A 6 13.18 -7.12 19.00
CA ALA A 6 11.82 -7.02 19.53
C ALA A 6 11.75 -6.06 20.73
N THR A 7 12.72 -6.12 21.65
CA THR A 7 12.85 -5.18 22.77
C THR A 7 13.08 -3.75 22.29
N LEU A 8 13.86 -3.53 21.23
CA LEU A 8 14.13 -2.19 20.68
C LEU A 8 12.91 -1.57 19.99
N MET A 9 12.09 -2.42 19.36
CA MET A 9 10.84 -2.02 18.70
C MET A 9 9.70 -1.76 19.68
N ASP A 10 9.73 -2.37 20.87
CA ASP A 10 8.71 -2.18 21.90
C ASP A 10 8.93 -0.84 22.64
N PRO A 11 7.97 0.12 22.58
CA PRO A 11 8.07 1.41 23.27
C PRO A 11 8.36 1.28 24.76
N ARG A 12 7.88 0.21 25.40
CA ARG A 12 8.04 0.00 26.85
C ARG A 12 9.47 -0.26 27.28
N PHE A 13 10.35 -0.61 26.34
CA PHE A 13 11.74 -0.98 26.62
C PHE A 13 12.76 -0.03 25.97
N LYS A 14 12.33 1.17 25.56
CA LYS A 14 13.24 2.22 25.08
C LYS A 14 14.30 2.54 26.14
N GLY A 15 15.55 2.69 25.70
CA GLY A 15 16.71 2.98 26.56
C GLY A 15 17.18 1.82 27.44
N LYS A 16 16.66 0.59 27.27
CA LYS A 16 17.13 -0.61 27.99
C LYS A 16 18.31 -1.32 27.31
N LEU A 17 18.60 -0.96 26.05
CA LEU A 17 19.72 -1.46 25.28
C LEU A 17 20.87 -0.43 25.29
N ASP A 18 22.10 -0.95 25.22
CA ASP A 18 23.28 -0.12 25.00
C ASP A 18 23.13 0.67 23.70
N GLU A 19 23.56 1.94 23.71
CA GLU A 19 23.33 2.88 22.62
C GLU A 19 24.06 2.46 21.33
N GLY A 20 25.25 1.87 21.45
CA GLY A 20 25.98 1.29 20.32
C GLY A 20 25.28 0.05 19.77
N GLU A 21 24.82 -0.83 20.64
CA GLU A 21 24.08 -2.03 20.23
C GLU A 21 22.71 -1.69 19.59
N ALA A 22 22.04 -0.63 20.06
CA ALA A 22 20.78 -0.16 19.49
C ALA A 22 20.97 0.40 18.07
N ALA A 23 22.04 1.17 17.83
CA ALA A 23 22.34 1.72 16.51
C ALA A 23 22.58 0.62 15.47
N ASP A 24 23.36 -0.41 15.82
CA ASP A 24 23.65 -1.55 14.95
C ASP A 24 22.39 -2.38 14.62
N ILE A 25 21.48 -2.51 15.58
CA ILE A 25 20.21 -3.23 15.37
C ILE A 25 19.28 -2.42 14.45
N TRP A 26 19.21 -1.10 14.60
CA TRP A 26 18.41 -0.23 13.72
C TRP A 26 18.92 -0.25 12.28
N ASP A 27 20.23 -0.14 12.04
CA ASP A 27 20.82 -0.19 10.69
C ASP A 27 20.52 -1.53 9.99
N ARG A 28 20.61 -2.64 10.73
CA ARG A 28 20.25 -3.96 10.20
C ARG A 28 18.76 -4.07 9.88
N LEU A 29 17.90 -3.59 10.79
CA LEU A 29 16.45 -3.66 10.62
C LEU A 29 15.99 -2.83 9.42
N GLU A 30 16.59 -1.66 9.22
CA GLU A 30 16.33 -0.80 8.06
C GLU A 30 16.68 -1.51 6.75
N LYS A 31 17.88 -2.09 6.65
CA LYS A 31 18.31 -2.87 5.47
C LYS A 31 17.39 -4.06 5.20
N ALA A 32 16.97 -4.77 6.24
CA ALA A 32 16.07 -5.91 6.11
C ALA A 32 14.65 -5.49 5.69
N ALA A 33 14.12 -4.41 6.27
CA ALA A 33 12.80 -3.89 5.94
C ALA A 33 12.74 -3.37 4.49
N VAL A 34 13.77 -2.63 4.06
CA VAL A 34 13.89 -2.17 2.67
C VAL A 34 13.95 -3.36 1.72
N ALA A 35 14.82 -4.35 1.98
CA ALA A 35 14.94 -5.53 1.12
C ALA A 35 13.64 -6.34 1.02
N ASN A 36 12.94 -6.54 2.14
CA ASN A 36 11.68 -7.28 2.17
C ASN A 36 10.57 -6.52 1.41
N ALA A 37 10.46 -5.21 1.64
CA ALA A 37 9.46 -4.40 0.96
C ALA A 37 9.71 -4.33 -0.56
N THR A 38 10.98 -4.26 -0.99
CA THR A 38 11.32 -4.33 -2.42
C THR A 38 11.09 -5.72 -3.03
N ALA A 39 11.35 -6.79 -2.28
CA ALA A 39 11.07 -8.16 -2.73
C ALA A 39 9.57 -8.45 -2.85
N SER A 40 8.75 -7.86 -1.97
CA SER A 40 7.28 -7.98 -2.03
C SER A 40 6.67 -7.27 -3.25
N VAL A 41 7.37 -6.29 -3.85
CA VAL A 41 6.97 -5.65 -5.11
C VAL A 41 7.27 -6.54 -6.33
N GLU A 42 8.24 -7.44 -6.23
CA GLU A 42 8.57 -8.42 -7.29
C GLU A 42 7.68 -9.67 -7.27
N GLN A 43 6.95 -9.93 -6.17
CA GLN A 43 5.99 -11.02 -6.15
C GLN A 43 4.73 -10.65 -6.97
N PRO A 44 4.28 -11.52 -7.89
CA PRO A 44 3.01 -11.30 -8.56
C PRO A 44 1.89 -11.21 -7.52
N PRO A 45 0.85 -10.39 -7.76
CA PRO A 45 -0.33 -10.38 -6.90
C PRO A 45 -0.80 -11.82 -6.74
N ILE A 46 -1.01 -12.25 -5.49
CA ILE A 46 -1.62 -13.55 -5.24
C ILE A 46 -3.05 -13.42 -5.79
N GLU A 47 -3.28 -13.96 -6.98
CA GLU A 47 -4.60 -14.04 -7.60
C GLU A 47 -5.48 -14.89 -6.67
N ASP A 48 -6.47 -14.25 -6.06
CA ASP A 48 -7.55 -14.95 -5.38
C ASP A 48 -8.31 -15.78 -6.44
N PRO A 49 -8.31 -17.13 -6.39
CA PRO A 49 -8.90 -17.96 -7.43
C PRO A 49 -10.41 -17.80 -7.60
N GLN A 50 -11.08 -16.97 -6.80
CA GLN A 50 -12.53 -16.80 -6.82
C GLN A 50 -13.05 -15.62 -7.65
N ALA A 51 -12.19 -14.81 -8.27
CA ALA A 51 -12.64 -13.65 -9.06
C ALA A 51 -13.27 -14.02 -10.42
N ASP A 52 -13.12 -15.27 -10.90
CA ASP A 52 -13.54 -15.68 -12.25
C ASP A 52 -14.84 -16.52 -12.26
N ARG A 53 -15.85 -16.11 -11.49
CA ARG A 53 -17.22 -16.61 -11.72
C ARG A 53 -17.85 -15.83 -12.87
N VAL A 54 -17.52 -16.27 -14.09
CA VAL A 54 -18.23 -15.95 -15.33
C VAL A 54 -19.70 -16.29 -15.14
N VAL A 55 -20.56 -15.28 -15.01
CA VAL A 55 -22.00 -15.45 -15.15
C VAL A 55 -22.34 -15.53 -16.64
N ASP A 56 -23.05 -16.60 -16.98
CA ASP A 56 -23.39 -17.05 -18.32
C ASP A 56 -23.89 -15.93 -19.26
N ASP A 57 -23.38 -16.03 -20.49
CA ASP A 57 -23.73 -15.28 -21.69
C ASP A 57 -25.23 -15.43 -21.99
N ALA A 58 -26.01 -14.37 -21.75
CA ALA A 58 -27.36 -14.25 -22.29
C ALA A 58 -27.30 -13.34 -23.53
N GLU A 59 -27.31 -13.99 -24.70
CA GLU A 59 -27.34 -13.41 -26.05
C GLU A 59 -28.20 -12.12 -26.14
N MET A 60 -27.58 -10.94 -26.15
CA MET A 60 -28.23 -9.71 -26.61
C MET A 60 -27.87 -9.44 -28.07
N LYS A 61 -28.89 -9.45 -28.93
CA LYS A 61 -28.79 -9.07 -30.34
C LYS A 61 -28.34 -7.60 -30.49
N PRO A 62 -27.47 -7.26 -31.46
CA PRO A 62 -26.99 -5.90 -31.62
C PRO A 62 -28.00 -5.07 -32.42
N GLU A 63 -28.96 -4.45 -31.75
CA GLU A 63 -29.76 -3.38 -32.37
C GLU A 63 -28.96 -2.07 -32.36
N LYS A 64 -28.82 -1.48 -33.55
CA LYS A 64 -28.15 -0.18 -33.78
C LYS A 64 -28.95 0.93 -33.11
N TYR A 65 -28.53 1.33 -31.91
CA TYR A 65 -28.94 2.59 -31.30
C TYR A 65 -27.85 3.66 -31.47
N PRO A 66 -28.22 4.93 -31.73
CA PRO A 66 -27.27 6.03 -31.70
C PRO A 66 -26.68 6.11 -30.30
N ARG A 67 -25.39 5.81 -30.18
CA ARG A 67 -24.67 5.69 -28.91
C ARG A 67 -24.42 7.10 -28.34
N THR A 68 -25.47 7.76 -27.85
CA THR A 68 -25.26 8.73 -26.78
C THR A 68 -24.72 7.91 -25.61
N VAL A 69 -23.46 8.15 -25.23
CA VAL A 69 -22.83 7.50 -24.07
C VAL A 69 -23.52 8.08 -22.83
N GLN A 70 -24.76 7.64 -22.59
CA GLN A 70 -25.43 7.91 -21.34
C GLN A 70 -24.71 7.09 -20.29
N LYS A 71 -24.27 7.76 -19.22
CA LYS A 71 -23.61 7.09 -18.10
C LYS A 71 -24.49 5.96 -17.61
N SER A 72 -23.90 4.77 -17.48
CA SER A 72 -24.64 3.61 -16.96
C SER A 72 -25.14 3.90 -15.53
N ALA A 73 -26.16 3.17 -15.08
CA ALA A 73 -26.64 3.31 -13.70
C ALA A 73 -25.50 3.10 -12.68
N LEU A 74 -24.58 2.16 -12.96
CA LEU A 74 -23.36 1.95 -12.19
C LEU A 74 -22.42 3.14 -12.25
N GLU A 75 -22.15 3.68 -13.44
CA GLU A 75 -21.25 4.83 -13.61
C GLU A 75 -21.74 6.07 -12.85
N LYS A 76 -23.06 6.26 -12.73
CA LYS A 76 -23.62 7.32 -11.89
C LYS A 76 -23.43 7.08 -10.39
N LEU A 77 -23.47 5.84 -9.93
CA LEU A 77 -23.26 5.51 -8.50
C LEU A 77 -21.83 5.79 -8.05
N PHE A 78 -20.85 5.61 -8.95
CA PHE A 78 -19.43 5.79 -8.66
C PHE A 78 -18.85 7.10 -9.20
N GLU A 79 -19.66 8.00 -9.79
CA GLU A 79 -19.14 9.23 -10.42
C GLU A 79 -18.41 10.13 -9.43
N ASP A 80 -18.95 10.30 -8.21
CA ASP A 80 -18.34 11.16 -7.20
C ASP A 80 -17.10 10.51 -6.58
N GLU A 81 -17.09 9.19 -6.40
CA GLU A 81 -15.91 8.45 -5.93
C GLU A 81 -14.78 8.48 -6.97
N ASP A 82 -15.10 8.27 -8.25
CA ASP A 82 -14.15 8.35 -9.36
C ASP A 82 -13.60 9.78 -9.53
N ARG A 83 -14.43 10.80 -9.32
CA ARG A 83 -13.99 12.20 -9.29
C ARG A 83 -13.06 12.45 -8.10
N GLN A 84 -13.43 11.99 -6.91
CA GLN A 84 -12.59 12.10 -5.70
C GLN A 84 -11.25 11.38 -5.87
N LEU A 85 -11.24 10.16 -6.41
CA LEU A 85 -10.02 9.41 -6.71
C LEU A 85 -9.10 10.17 -7.68
N LYS A 86 -9.67 10.81 -8.70
CA LYS A 86 -8.93 11.64 -9.66
C LYS A 86 -8.41 12.92 -9.02
N GLU A 87 -9.20 13.56 -8.16
CA GLU A 87 -8.83 14.75 -7.41
C GLU A 87 -7.75 14.45 -6.36
N ASP A 88 -7.84 13.32 -5.68
CA ASP A 88 -6.83 12.83 -4.75
C ASP A 88 -5.57 12.49 -5.52
N ALA A 89 -5.65 11.72 -6.61
CA ALA A 89 -4.49 11.43 -7.46
C ALA A 89 -3.85 12.71 -8.03
N ALA A 90 -4.66 13.69 -8.45
CA ALA A 90 -4.20 14.99 -8.92
C ALA A 90 -3.62 15.85 -7.78
N SER A 91 -4.18 15.81 -6.59
CA SER A 91 -3.64 16.47 -5.39
C SER A 91 -2.34 15.80 -4.93
N HIS A 92 -2.23 14.48 -5.10
CA HIS A 92 -1.01 13.70 -4.96
C HIS A 92 0.00 13.98 -6.08
N THR A 93 -0.36 14.63 -7.19
CA THR A 93 0.66 15.18 -8.11
C THR A 93 1.40 16.40 -7.54
N ALA A 94 0.84 17.08 -6.53
CA ALA A 94 1.56 18.07 -5.74
C ALA A 94 2.35 17.44 -4.56
N GLY A 95 2.10 16.16 -4.25
CA GLY A 95 2.76 15.41 -3.18
C GLY A 95 3.15 14.02 -3.67
N ARG A 96 4.31 13.95 -4.34
CA ARG A 96 5.01 12.73 -4.76
C ARG A 96 4.64 11.53 -3.87
N VAL A 97 4.03 10.50 -4.46
CA VAL A 97 3.80 9.21 -3.78
C VAL A 97 5.17 8.74 -3.27
N PRO A 98 5.35 8.60 -1.94
CA PRO A 98 6.64 8.23 -1.39
C PRO A 98 7.03 6.86 -1.95
N SER A 99 8.29 6.74 -2.37
CA SER A 99 8.87 5.45 -2.73
C SER A 99 8.67 4.45 -1.57
N ILE A 100 8.61 3.15 -1.86
CA ILE A 100 8.57 2.10 -0.83
C ILE A 100 9.67 2.34 0.22
N THR A 101 10.87 2.73 -0.20
CA THR A 101 11.97 3.08 0.70
C THR A 101 11.67 4.28 1.60
N GLU A 102 10.99 5.30 1.07
CA GLU A 102 10.60 6.50 1.82
C GLU A 102 9.47 6.21 2.81
N GLN A 103 8.55 5.34 2.42
CA GLN A 103 7.49 4.86 3.30
C GLN A 103 8.07 4.06 4.48
N VAL A 104 8.99 3.13 4.20
CA VAL A 104 9.70 2.36 5.24
C VAL A 104 10.48 3.29 6.17
N GLN A 105 11.20 4.28 5.63
CA GLN A 105 11.94 5.25 6.46
C GLN A 105 11.01 6.04 7.37
N LYS A 106 9.89 6.53 6.84
CA LYS A 106 8.89 7.29 7.60
C LYS A 106 8.32 6.45 8.75
N GLU A 107 8.04 5.18 8.50
CA GLU A 107 7.53 4.27 9.51
C GLU A 107 8.57 4.00 10.62
N LEU A 108 9.83 3.72 10.25
CA LEU A 108 10.92 3.56 11.22
C LEU A 108 11.11 4.80 12.10
N ASP A 109 11.02 5.99 11.51
CA ASP A 109 11.11 7.25 12.24
C ASP A 109 10.01 7.42 13.28
N ILE A 110 8.78 6.97 12.99
CA ILE A 110 7.68 6.96 13.96
C ILE A 110 8.05 6.04 15.14
N TYR A 111 8.50 4.81 14.87
CA TYR A 111 8.88 3.87 15.92
C TYR A 111 10.07 4.32 16.76
N LYS A 112 11.00 5.09 16.19
CA LYS A 112 12.13 5.69 16.91
C LYS A 112 11.69 6.82 17.86
N ARG A 113 10.63 7.56 17.53
CA ARG A 113 10.14 8.73 18.29
C ARG A 113 9.12 8.38 19.38
N LEU A 114 8.62 7.15 19.42
CA LEU A 114 7.70 6.71 20.47
C LEU A 114 8.38 6.74 21.84
N PRO A 115 7.69 7.25 22.87
CA PRO A 115 8.21 7.37 24.24
C PRO A 115 8.41 6.01 24.92
#